data_AF-A0A914NHB5-F1
#
_entry.id   AF-A0A914NHB5-F1
#
_cell.length_a   1.000
_cell.length_b   1.000
_cell.length_c   1.000
_cell.angle_alpha   90.00
_cell.angle_beta   90.00
_cell.angle_gamma   90.00
#
_symmetry.space_group_name_H-M   'P 1'
#
loop_
_entity.id
_entity.type
_entity.pdbx_description
1 polymer ?
#
loop_
_entity_poly.entity_id
_entity_poly.type
_entity_poly.pdbx_seq_one_letter_code
_entity_poly.pdbx_strand_id
1 'polypeptide(L)'
;DYYHSILWMEEANERYHLQKEFTQNKTDILNILSISLYKQGNLKRALIINDKLIELDPLYPNATNNSKLYEQELLDNGVVEEDFRINIPPLNITRFNNASYLYPAYRKAYEELCRGEKEIVC
;
A
#
# COMPACT_ATOMS: atom_id res chain seq x y z
N ASP A 1 -9.14 4.11 -3.45
CA ASP A 1 -8.57 4.87 -2.31
C ASP A 1 -7.33 4.16 -1.80
N TYR A 2 -6.42 4.85 -1.13
CA TYR A 2 -5.17 4.24 -0.67
C TYR A 2 -5.37 3.15 0.38
N TYR A 3 -6.49 3.18 1.13
CA TYR A 3 -6.82 2.14 2.11
C TYR A 3 -7.05 0.78 1.43
N HIS A 4 -7.95 0.70 0.45
CA HIS A 4 -8.21 -0.55 -0.28
C HIS A 4 -7.02 -0.97 -1.15
N SER A 5 -6.31 -0.01 -1.74
CA SER A 5 -5.11 -0.31 -2.54
C SER A 5 -4.04 -1.02 -1.72
N ILE A 6 -3.80 -0.62 -0.47
CA ILE A 6 -2.86 -1.35 0.41
C ILE A 6 -3.35 -2.78 0.65
N LEU A 7 -4.60 -2.94 1.09
CA LEU A 7 -5.14 -4.27 1.40
C LEU A 7 -5.09 -5.23 0.19
N TRP A 8 -5.48 -4.75 -0.99
CA TRP A 8 -5.49 -5.58 -2.19
C TRP A 8 -4.09 -5.90 -2.69
N MET A 9 -3.13 -4.95 -2.60
CA MET A 9 -1.76 -5.21 -3.04
C MET A 9 -0.99 -6.07 -2.03
N GLU A 10 -1.28 -5.99 -0.73
CA GLU A 10 -0.76 -6.91 0.26
C GLU A 10 -1.23 -8.34 -0.03
N GLU A 11 -2.55 -8.54 -0.20
CA GLU A 11 -3.11 -9.84 -0.56
C GLU A 11 -2.57 -10.36 -1.89
N ALA A 12 -2.45 -9.49 -2.91
CA ALA A 12 -1.88 -9.85 -4.20
C ALA A 12 -0.42 -10.29 -4.06
N ASN A 13 0.38 -9.60 -3.25
CA ASN A 13 1.77 -9.95 -3.00
C ASN A 13 1.92 -11.27 -2.24
N GLU A 14 1.02 -11.57 -1.30
CA GLU A 14 0.98 -12.88 -0.62
C GLU A 14 0.61 -14.01 -1.61
N ARG A 15 -0.42 -13.81 -2.42
CA ARG A 15 -0.87 -14.79 -3.42
C ARG A 15 0.10 -14.98 -4.57
N TYR A 16 0.92 -13.98 -4.88
CA TYR A 16 1.96 -14.06 -5.91
C TYR A 16 2.87 -15.28 -5.70
N HIS A 17 3.15 -15.64 -4.45
CA HIS A 17 4.00 -16.79 -4.11
C HIS A 17 3.27 -18.14 -4.13
N LEU A 18 1.93 -18.13 -4.08
CA LEU A 18 1.11 -19.34 -3.97
C LEU A 18 0.58 -19.82 -5.33
N GLN A 19 0.44 -18.92 -6.29
CA GLN A 19 -0.14 -19.24 -7.60
C GLN A 19 0.93 -19.54 -8.65
N LYS A 20 0.68 -20.59 -9.44
CA LYS A 20 1.59 -21.05 -10.49
C LYS A 20 1.58 -20.13 -11.72
N GLU A 21 0.47 -19.41 -11.94
CA GLU A 21 0.31 -18.41 -12.99
C GLU A 21 -0.28 -17.14 -12.38
N PHE A 22 0.57 -16.16 -12.11
CA PHE A 22 0.14 -14.84 -11.70
C PHE A 22 0.24 -13.90 -12.91
N THR A 23 -0.89 -13.36 -13.35
CA THR A 23 -0.96 -12.54 -14.57
C THR A 23 -0.33 -11.16 -14.40
N GLN A 24 -0.25 -10.67 -13.16
CA GLN A 24 0.29 -9.34 -12.84
C GLN A 24 1.79 -9.41 -12.54
N ASN A 25 2.51 -8.36 -12.94
CA ASN A 25 3.94 -8.26 -12.64
C ASN A 25 4.15 -7.92 -11.16
N LYS A 26 5.07 -8.61 -10.50
CA LYS A 26 5.41 -8.36 -9.08
C LYS A 26 5.87 -6.92 -8.86
N THR A 27 6.58 -6.34 -9.83
CA THR A 27 7.07 -4.97 -9.77
C THR A 27 5.92 -3.96 -9.69
N ASP A 28 4.84 -4.17 -10.45
CA ASP A 28 3.68 -3.28 -10.42
C ASP A 28 2.94 -3.36 -9.08
N ILE A 29 2.81 -4.55 -8.51
CA ILE A 29 2.22 -4.75 -7.17
C ILE A 29 3.02 -3.96 -6.13
N LEU A 30 4.35 -4.09 -6.13
CA LEU A 30 5.22 -3.40 -5.18
C LEU A 30 5.20 -1.89 -5.39
N ASN A 31 5.15 -1.42 -6.64
CA ASN A 31 5.05 0.01 -6.94
C ASN A 31 3.75 0.62 -6.40
N ILE A 32 2.61 -0.02 -6.68
CA ILE A 32 1.30 0.45 -6.20
C ILE A 32 1.25 0.41 -4.66
N LEU A 33 1.78 -0.66 -4.05
CA LEU A 33 1.84 -0.80 -2.61
C LEU A 33 2.70 0.31 -1.95
N SER A 34 3.89 0.54 -2.50
CA SER A 34 4.82 1.58 -2.06
C SER A 34 4.17 2.98 -2.07
N ILE A 35 3.58 3.37 -3.21
CA ILE A 35 2.92 4.67 -3.37
C ILE A 35 1.73 4.79 -2.41
N SER A 36 0.94 3.71 -2.23
CA SER A 36 -0.24 3.74 -1.37
C SER A 36 0.14 3.86 0.11
N LEU A 37 1.19 3.17 0.56
CA LEU A 37 1.75 3.27 1.91
C LEU A 37 2.28 4.69 2.18
N TYR A 38 3.01 5.25 1.21
CA TYR A 38 3.51 6.62 1.26
C TYR A 38 2.35 7.62 1.45
N LYS A 39 1.30 7.51 0.63
CA LYS A 39 0.13 8.40 0.71
C LYS A 39 -0.68 8.27 2.01
N GLN A 40 -0.51 7.18 2.74
CA GLN A 40 -1.09 6.94 4.07
C GLN A 40 -0.14 7.34 5.23
N GLY A 41 1.02 7.93 4.92
CA GLY A 41 2.01 8.36 5.92
C GLY A 41 2.90 7.24 6.46
N ASN A 42 2.87 6.04 5.87
CA ASN A 42 3.75 4.92 6.26
C ASN A 42 5.09 5.00 5.52
N LEU A 43 5.80 6.13 5.65
CA LEU A 43 7.03 6.46 4.92
C LEU A 43 8.11 5.37 5.02
N LYS A 44 8.45 4.92 6.24
CA LYS A 44 9.48 3.87 6.43
C LYS A 44 9.12 2.56 5.73
N ARG A 45 7.85 2.16 5.77
CA ARG A 45 7.40 0.94 5.05
C ARG A 45 7.42 1.13 3.55
N ALA A 46 6.97 2.29 3.06
CA ALA A 46 6.99 2.62 1.64
C ALA A 46 8.42 2.53 1.08
N LEU A 47 9.40 3.06 1.81
CA LEU A 47 10.81 2.95 1.46
C LEU A 47 11.28 1.51 1.34
N ILE A 48 10.97 0.64 2.31
CA ILE A 48 11.36 -0.78 2.27
C ILE A 48 10.72 -1.52 1.08
N ILE A 49 9.46 -1.24 0.77
CA ILE A 49 8.78 -1.85 -0.38
C ILE A 49 9.39 -1.34 -1.69
N ASN A 50 9.74 -0.05 -1.76
CA ASN A 50 10.37 0.55 -2.92
C ASN A 50 11.81 0.04 -3.13
N ASP A 51 12.56 -0.22 -2.06
CA ASP A 51 13.89 -0.82 -2.15
C ASP A 51 13.80 -2.24 -2.73
N LYS A 52 12.82 -3.05 -2.29
CA LYS A 52 12.54 -4.37 -2.89
C LYS A 52 12.14 -4.28 -4.37
N LEU A 53 11.42 -3.24 -4.75
CA LEU A 53 11.09 -2.99 -6.17
C LEU A 53 12.37 -2.74 -6.98
N ILE A 54 13.28 -1.91 -6.48
CA ILE A 54 14.57 -1.61 -7.13
C ILE A 54 15.45 -2.86 -7.20
N GLU A 55 15.47 -3.70 -6.16
CA GLU A 55 16.20 -4.97 -6.16
C GLU A 55 15.71 -5.93 -7.27
N LEU A 56 14.40 -5.93 -7.54
CA LEU A 56 13.80 -6.77 -8.59
C LEU A 56 13.95 -6.18 -9.99
N ASP A 57 13.76 -4.87 -10.12
CA ASP A 57 13.89 -4.14 -11.37
C ASP A 57 14.56 -2.77 -11.13
N PRO A 58 15.89 -2.70 -11.26
CA PRO A 58 16.64 -1.46 -11.09
C PRO A 58 16.30 -0.37 -12.11
N LEU A 59 15.69 -0.76 -13.24
CA LEU A 59 15.30 0.14 -14.32
C LEU A 59 13.82 0.53 -14.25
N TYR A 60 13.10 0.11 -13.19
CA TYR A 60 11.70 0.42 -13.04
C TYR A 60 11.48 1.95 -13.03
N PRO A 61 10.55 2.46 -13.85
CA PRO A 61 10.34 3.90 -13.98
C PRO A 61 10.06 4.55 -12.63
N ASN A 62 10.80 5.62 -12.33
CA ASN A 62 10.63 6.45 -11.14
C ASN A 62 10.88 5.77 -9.78
N ALA A 63 11.26 4.48 -9.72
CA ALA A 63 11.51 3.81 -8.44
C ALA A 63 12.64 4.49 -7.65
N THR A 64 13.76 4.80 -8.31
CA THR A 64 14.88 5.53 -7.69
C THR A 64 14.49 6.95 -7.25
N ASN A 65 13.61 7.61 -8.01
CA ASN A 65 13.11 8.95 -7.65
C ASN A 65 12.19 8.89 -6.42
N ASN A 66 11.33 7.87 -6.34
CA ASN A 66 10.47 7.64 -5.18
C ASN A 66 11.29 7.35 -3.92
N SER A 67 12.37 6.55 -4.02
CA SER A 67 13.26 6.26 -2.88
C SER A 67 13.85 7.56 -2.30
N LYS A 68 14.44 8.39 -3.18
CA LYS A 68 14.98 9.71 -2.79
C LYS A 68 13.93 10.62 -2.17
N LEU A 69 12.72 10.64 -2.73
CA LEU A 69 11.61 11.43 -2.19
C LEU A 69 11.25 10.98 -0.76
N TYR A 70 11.15 9.67 -0.52
CA TYR A 70 10.78 9.15 0.79
C TYR A 70 11.88 9.39 1.82
N GLU A 71 13.15 9.25 1.44
CA GLU A 71 14.30 9.56 2.30
C GLU A 71 14.32 11.05 2.66
N GLN A 72 14.09 11.95 1.69
CA GLN A 72 13.98 13.40 1.95
C GLN A 72 12.84 13.73 2.92
N GLU A 73 11.65 13.16 2.72
CA GLU A 73 10.55 13.39 3.66
C GLU A 73 10.82 12.82 5.06
N LEU A 74 11.57 11.72 5.18
CA LEU A 74 11.98 11.19 6.48
C LEU A 74 12.95 12.14 7.18
N LEU A 75 13.91 12.73 6.44
CA LEU A 75 14.81 13.77 6.98
C LEU A 75 14.04 15.01 7.43
N ASP A 76 13.08 15.47 6.62
CA ASP A 76 12.24 16.63 6.95
C ASP A 76 11.38 16.39 8.20
N ASN A 77 10.98 15.14 8.44
CA ASN A 77 10.30 14.71 9.67
C ASN A 77 11.24 14.50 10.86
N GLY A 78 12.54 14.78 10.72
CA GLY A 78 13.55 14.67 11.78
C GLY A 78 14.02 13.24 12.06
N VAL A 79 13.79 12.30 11.15
CA VAL A 79 14.31 10.93 11.25
C VAL A 79 15.75 10.89 10.74
N VAL A 80 16.64 10.21 11.47
CA VAL A 80 18.05 10.06 11.07
C VAL A 80 18.17 8.93 10.04
N GLU A 81 19.13 9.01 9.12
CA GLU A 81 19.31 8.06 8.02
C GLU A 81 19.43 6.60 8.47
N GLU A 82 20.11 6.35 9.59
CA GLU A 82 20.25 5.01 10.15
C GLU A 82 18.92 4.40 10.60
N ASP A 83 17.93 5.25 10.90
CA ASP A 83 16.60 4.86 11.37
C ASP A 83 15.56 4.74 10.24
N PHE A 84 15.93 4.98 8.98
CA PHE A 84 14.97 4.89 7.85
C PHE A 84 14.40 3.48 7.67
N ARG A 85 15.27 2.48 7.81
CA ARG A 85 14.96 1.06 7.58
C ARG A 85 14.87 0.27 8.89
N ILE A 86 14.99 0.96 10.02
CA ILE A 86 14.99 0.42 11.37
C ILE A 86 13.81 1.05 12.14
N ASN A 87 13.36 0.39 13.21
CA ASN A 87 12.24 0.87 14.05
C ASN A 87 11.00 1.27 13.24
N ILE A 88 10.48 0.31 12.48
CA ILE A 88 9.30 0.52 11.64
C ILE A 88 8.08 0.64 12.57
N PRO A 89 7.35 1.78 12.56
CA PRO A 89 6.16 1.96 13.40
C PRO A 89 5.09 0.94 13.04
N PRO A 90 4.05 0.69 13.87
CA PRO A 90 2.93 -0.16 13.48
C PRO A 90 2.23 0.35 12.21
N LEU A 91 1.58 -0.55 11.48
CA LEU A 91 0.93 -0.23 10.21
C LEU A 91 -0.30 0.62 10.47
N ASN A 92 -0.28 1.85 9.98
CA ASN A 92 -1.39 2.78 10.13
C ASN A 92 -2.10 2.98 8.79
N ILE A 93 -3.21 2.27 8.59
CA ILE A 93 -4.02 2.42 7.38
C ILE A 93 -5.28 3.16 7.79
N THR A 94 -5.26 4.48 7.62
CA THR A 94 -6.44 5.29 7.91
C THR A 94 -7.42 5.21 6.75
N ARG A 95 -8.67 4.90 7.05
CA ARG A 95 -9.72 5.02 6.05
C ARG A 95 -10.18 6.47 6.04
N PHE A 96 -9.96 7.18 4.92
CA PHE A 96 -10.53 8.50 4.72
C PHE A 96 -12.06 8.38 4.73
N ASN A 97 -12.65 8.66 5.89
CA ASN A 97 -14.08 8.79 6.09
C ASN A 97 -14.45 10.25 5.84
N ASN A 98 -14.43 10.67 4.58
CA ASN A 98 -15.20 11.84 4.16
C ASN A 98 -16.69 11.48 4.27
N ALA A 99 -17.20 11.57 5.50
CA ALA A 99 -18.58 11.34 5.94
C ALA A 99 -19.63 12.27 5.29
N SER A 100 -19.27 13.00 4.23
CA SER A 100 -20.11 14.03 3.63
C SER A 100 -20.90 13.58 2.40
N TYR A 101 -20.60 12.43 1.79
CA TYR A 101 -21.25 12.07 0.50
C TYR A 101 -21.82 10.65 0.37
N LEU A 102 -21.52 9.72 1.29
CA LEU A 102 -22.14 8.39 1.27
C LEU A 102 -22.49 7.94 2.69
N TYR A 103 -23.78 7.66 2.91
CA TYR A 103 -24.30 7.07 4.15
C TYR A 103 -23.45 5.85 4.58
N PRO A 104 -22.77 5.89 5.73
CA PRO A 104 -21.85 4.84 6.18
C PRO A 104 -22.45 3.42 6.17
N ALA A 105 -23.77 3.32 6.41
CA ALA A 105 -24.51 2.07 6.40
C ALA A 105 -24.55 1.39 5.01
N TYR A 106 -24.75 2.15 3.93
CA TYR A 106 -24.82 1.58 2.58
C TYR A 106 -23.44 1.13 2.09
N ARG A 107 -22.38 1.87 2.45
CA ARG A 107 -21.02 1.48 2.13
C ARG A 107 -20.61 0.20 2.86
N LYS A 108 -20.95 0.07 4.15
CA LYS A 108 -20.72 -1.15 4.91
C LYS A 108 -21.45 -2.33 4.28
N ALA A 109 -22.73 -2.16 3.93
CA ALA A 109 -23.51 -3.20 3.26
C ALA A 109 -22.92 -3.58 1.89
N TYR A 110 -22.45 -2.62 1.11
CA TYR A 110 -21.76 -2.88 -0.16
C TYR A 110 -20.47 -3.67 0.03
N GLU A 111 -19.66 -3.32 1.03
CA GLU A 111 -18.40 -4.03 1.32
C GLU A 111 -18.64 -5.45 1.88
N GLU A 112 -19.67 -5.64 2.71
CA GLU A 112 -20.12 -6.96 3.16
C GLU A 112 -20.54 -7.83 1.96
N LEU A 113 -21.25 -7.26 0.99
CA LEU A 113 -21.61 -7.94 -0.26
C LEU A 113 -20.37 -8.32 -1.07
N CYS A 114 -19.39 -7.42 -1.22
CA CYS A 114 -18.14 -7.71 -1.94
C CYS A 114 -17.30 -8.83 -1.28
N ARG A 115 -17.42 -9.01 0.04
CA ARG A 115 -16.74 -10.10 0.77
C ARG A 115 -17.59 -11.38 0.87
N GLY A 116 -18.84 -11.36 0.42
CA GLY A 116 -19.78 -12.48 0.58
C GLY A 116 -20.27 -12.67 2.02
N GLU A 117 -20.13 -11.66 2.88
CA GLU A 117 -20.63 -11.68 4.26
C GLU A 117 -22.14 -11.46 4.33
N LYS A 118 -22.74 -11.05 3.22
CA LYS A 118 -24.17 -10.75 3.09
C LYS A 118 -24.67 -11.24 1.74
N GLU A 119 -25.87 -11.77 1.71
CA GLU A 119 -26.59 -12.12 0.49
C GLU A 119 -27.73 -11.13 0.25
N ILE A 120 -28.00 -10.81 -1.01
CA ILE A 120 -29.19 -10.02 -1.39
C ILE A 120 -30.35 -11.00 -1.41
N VAL A 121 -31.18 -10.96 -0.37
CA VAL A 121 -32.46 -11.69 -0.35
C VAL A 121 -33.49 -10.83 -1.08
N CYS A 122 -33.94 -11.30 -2.24
CA CYS A 122 -34.95 -10.65 -3.08
C CYS A 122 -36.37 -10.94 -2.60
#